data_AF-A0A395D0G4-F1
#
_entry.id   AF-A0A395D0G4-F1
#
_cell.length_a   1.000
_cell.length_b   1.000
_cell.length_c   1.000
_cell.angle_alpha   90.00
_cell.angle_beta   90.00
_cell.angle_gamma   90.00
#
_symmetry.space_group_name_H-M   'P 1'
#
loop_
_entity.id
_entity.type
_entity.pdbx_description
1 polymer ?
#
loop_
_entity_poly.entity_id
_entity_poly.type
_entity_poly.pdbx_seq_one_letter_code
_entity_poly.pdbx_strand_id
1 'polypeptide(L)'
;LVEKVRTIARELYGAADIAVESSVKARFAELEKEGFGHLPVCIAKTQYSFSTDPNAKGAPSGHVIPVRELRLSAGAEFVVAICGDIMTMPGLPKVPAANNIEVAPDGRIAGLF
;
A
#
# COMPACT_ATOMS: atom_id res chain seq x y z
N LEU A 1 -9.54 -13.81 5.66
CA LEU A 1 -8.72 -12.64 5.28
C LEU A 1 -7.39 -13.05 4.65
N VAL A 2 -6.60 -13.91 5.28
CA VAL A 2 -5.31 -14.39 4.73
C VAL A 2 -5.45 -14.91 3.30
N GLU A 3 -6.44 -15.79 3.06
CA GLU A 3 -6.67 -16.33 1.71
C GLU A 3 -7.00 -15.25 0.69
N LYS A 4 -7.75 -14.20 1.05
CA LYS A 4 -8.06 -13.09 0.13
C LYS A 4 -6.79 -12.38 -0.33
N VAL A 5 -5.85 -12.14 0.59
CA VAL A 5 -4.54 -11.55 0.28
C VAL A 5 -3.72 -12.50 -0.59
N ARG A 6 -3.71 -13.80 -0.28
CA ARG A 6 -3.01 -14.82 -1.07
C ARG A 6 -3.58 -14.96 -2.49
N THR A 7 -4.90 -14.93 -2.65
CA THR A 7 -5.57 -14.98 -3.96
C THR A 7 -5.13 -13.80 -4.82
N ILE A 8 -5.16 -12.57 -4.29
CA ILE A 8 -4.69 -11.40 -5.04
C ILE A 8 -3.21 -11.53 -5.40
N ALA A 9 -2.37 -11.98 -4.47
CA ALA A 9 -0.94 -12.18 -4.73
C ALA A 9 -0.67 -13.18 -5.86
N ARG A 10 -1.37 -14.32 -5.88
CA ARG A 10 -1.17 -15.38 -6.88
C ARG A 10 -1.82 -15.03 -8.21
N GLU A 11 -3.10 -14.71 -8.20
CA GLU A 11 -3.91 -14.56 -9.42
C GLU A 11 -3.64 -13.24 -10.16
N LEU A 12 -3.33 -12.16 -9.43
CA LEU A 12 -3.15 -10.83 -10.05
C LEU A 12 -1.69 -10.40 -10.13
N TYR A 13 -0.86 -10.79 -9.16
CA TYR A 13 0.54 -10.34 -9.10
C TYR A 13 1.54 -11.39 -9.55
N GLY A 14 1.11 -12.62 -9.88
CA GLY A 14 2.02 -13.69 -10.30
C GLY A 14 2.96 -14.17 -9.19
N ALA A 15 2.66 -13.88 -7.92
CA ALA A 15 3.46 -14.33 -6.79
C ALA A 15 3.29 -15.85 -6.57
N ALA A 16 4.33 -16.52 -6.07
CA ALA A 16 4.24 -17.91 -5.64
C ALA A 16 3.39 -18.03 -4.36
N ASP A 17 3.65 -17.15 -3.39
CA ASP A 17 2.91 -17.10 -2.12
C ASP A 17 3.08 -15.75 -1.41
N ILE A 18 2.49 -15.65 -0.23
CA ILE A 18 2.67 -14.56 0.72
C ILE A 18 3.51 -15.02 1.90
N ALA A 19 4.45 -14.18 2.34
CA ALA A 19 5.18 -14.39 3.58
C ALA A 19 4.47 -13.61 4.70
N VAL A 20 4.06 -14.33 5.75
CA VAL A 20 3.32 -13.75 6.88
C VAL A 20 4.04 -14.14 8.17
N GLU A 21 4.52 -13.14 8.90
CA GLU A 21 5.12 -13.34 10.22
C GLU A 21 4.09 -13.75 11.27
N SER A 22 4.55 -14.33 12.38
CA SER A 22 3.67 -14.81 13.47
C SER A 22 2.76 -13.72 14.04
N SER A 23 3.29 -12.49 14.19
CA SER A 23 2.53 -11.31 14.62
C SER A 23 1.37 -11.00 13.67
N VAL A 24 1.62 -11.03 12.37
CA VAL A 24 0.63 -10.73 11.33
C VAL A 24 -0.40 -11.85 11.22
N LYS A 25 0.01 -13.12 11.36
CA LYS A 25 -0.91 -14.26 11.44
C LYS A 25 -1.88 -14.12 12.62
N ALA A 26 -1.37 -13.74 13.79
CA ALA A 26 -2.20 -13.48 14.96
C ALA A 26 -3.19 -12.34 14.71
N ARG A 27 -2.75 -11.25 14.06
CA ARG A 27 -3.63 -10.13 13.71
C ARG A 27 -4.72 -10.52 12.70
N PHE A 28 -4.42 -11.37 11.72
CA PHE A 28 -5.45 -11.91 10.83
C PHE A 28 -6.53 -12.69 11.60
N ALA A 29 -6.11 -13.57 12.52
CA ALA A 29 -7.03 -14.38 13.32
C ALA A 29 -7.88 -13.52 14.28
N GLU A 30 -7.29 -12.47 14.85
CA GLU A 30 -7.98 -11.50 15.68
C GLU A 30 -9.09 -10.77 14.90
N LEU A 31 -8.77 -10.23 13.73
CA LEU A 31 -9.74 -9.54 12.87
C LEU A 31 -10.87 -10.47 12.41
N GLU A 32 -10.57 -11.76 12.16
CA GLU A 32 -11.60 -12.75 11.85
C GLU A 32 -12.51 -13.04 13.05
N LYS A 33 -11.94 -13.15 14.25
CA LYS A 33 -12.68 -13.36 15.50
C LYS A 33 -13.56 -12.18 15.87
N GLU A 34 -13.13 -10.95 15.57
CA GLU A 34 -13.90 -9.72 15.76
C GLU A 34 -15.04 -9.55 14.75
N GLY A 35 -15.15 -10.46 13.76
CA GLY A 35 -16.22 -10.44 12.76
C GLY A 35 -15.87 -9.71 11.47
N PHE A 36 -14.66 -9.16 11.32
CA PHE A 36 -14.21 -8.44 10.13
C PHE A 36 -13.72 -9.35 8.99
N GLY A 37 -13.83 -10.68 9.14
CA GLY A 37 -13.38 -11.65 8.14
C GLY A 37 -14.05 -11.50 6.76
N HIS A 38 -15.27 -10.97 6.74
CA HIS A 38 -16.07 -10.76 5.53
C HIS A 38 -15.60 -9.55 4.72
N LEU A 39 -14.89 -8.57 5.33
CA LEU A 39 -14.46 -7.35 4.66
C LEU A 39 -13.50 -7.62 3.49
N PRO A 40 -13.53 -6.81 2.42
CA PRO A 40 -12.51 -6.80 1.37
C PRO A 40 -11.12 -6.42 1.91
N VAL A 41 -10.10 -6.73 1.11
CA VAL A 41 -8.70 -6.41 1.42
C VAL A 41 -8.15 -5.35 0.47
N CYS A 42 -7.37 -4.41 1.01
CA CYS A 42 -6.66 -3.39 0.26
C CYS A 42 -5.15 -3.67 0.38
N ILE A 43 -4.47 -3.95 -0.74
CA ILE A 43 -3.05 -4.27 -0.73
C ILE A 43 -2.23 -2.99 -0.91
N ALA A 44 -1.46 -2.62 0.11
CA ALA A 44 -0.55 -1.49 0.09
C ALA A 44 0.88 -1.99 -0.20
N LYS A 45 1.30 -1.86 -1.46
CA LYS A 45 2.64 -2.20 -1.96
C LYS A 45 3.17 -1.11 -2.89
N THR A 46 4.38 -1.27 -3.40
CA THR A 46 4.91 -0.39 -4.45
C THR A 46 4.03 -0.42 -5.71
N GLN A 47 3.79 0.75 -6.28
CA GLN A 47 3.09 0.94 -7.54
C GLN A 47 3.95 0.66 -8.78
N TYR A 48 5.27 0.56 -8.60
CA TYR A 48 6.22 0.45 -9.73
C TYR A 48 6.38 -0.98 -10.27
N SER A 49 5.89 -1.98 -9.54
CA SER A 49 6.10 -3.40 -9.86
C SER A 49 4.91 -4.25 -9.38
N PHE A 50 4.70 -5.42 -9.98
CA PHE A 50 3.77 -6.43 -9.46
C PHE A 50 4.30 -7.11 -8.18
N SER A 51 5.61 -7.17 -8.01
CA SER A 51 6.25 -7.64 -6.78
C SER A 51 6.33 -6.52 -5.72
N THR A 52 7.04 -6.77 -4.62
CA THR A 52 7.38 -5.74 -3.62
C THR A 52 8.69 -5.02 -3.92
N ASP A 53 9.42 -5.40 -4.98
CA ASP A 53 10.63 -4.72 -5.45
C ASP A 53 10.28 -3.73 -6.59
N PRO A 54 10.45 -2.42 -6.38
CA PRO A 54 10.20 -1.40 -7.41
C PRO A 54 11.01 -1.58 -8.71
N ASN A 55 12.15 -2.28 -8.66
CA ASN A 55 13.02 -2.46 -9.81
C ASN A 55 12.65 -3.68 -10.68
N ALA A 56 11.80 -4.58 -10.17
CA ALA A 56 11.33 -5.75 -10.90
C ALA A 56 10.27 -5.38 -11.95
N LYS A 57 10.71 -4.82 -13.06
CA LYS A 57 9.85 -4.32 -14.14
C LYS A 57 9.26 -5.45 -14.99
N GLY A 58 8.18 -5.14 -15.70
CA GLY A 58 7.50 -6.10 -16.58
C GLY A 58 6.50 -6.95 -15.79
N ALA A 59 6.47 -8.25 -16.06
CA ALA A 59 5.59 -9.22 -15.38
C ALA A 59 6.44 -10.22 -14.58
N PRO A 60 6.98 -9.83 -13.40
CA PRO A 60 7.71 -10.77 -12.54
C PRO A 60 6.77 -11.87 -12.06
N SER A 61 7.30 -13.09 -11.93
CA SER A 61 6.55 -14.26 -11.47
C SER A 61 7.36 -15.07 -10.46
N GLY A 62 6.67 -15.77 -9.56
CA GLY A 62 7.31 -16.66 -8.58
C GLY A 62 7.93 -15.93 -7.38
N HIS A 63 7.75 -14.62 -7.26
CA HIS A 63 8.15 -13.86 -6.08
C HIS A 63 7.24 -14.15 -4.88
N VAL A 64 7.73 -13.86 -3.68
CA VAL A 64 6.94 -13.95 -2.44
C VAL A 64 6.63 -12.54 -1.97
N ILE A 65 5.36 -12.27 -1.64
CA ILE A 65 4.94 -10.96 -1.13
C ILE A 65 4.98 -10.98 0.40
N PRO A 66 5.90 -10.25 1.05
CA PRO A 66 5.85 -10.07 2.50
C PRO A 66 4.63 -9.25 2.90
N VAL A 67 3.93 -9.68 3.94
CA VAL A 67 2.89 -8.89 4.63
C VAL A 67 3.43 -8.54 6.01
N ARG A 68 3.66 -7.25 6.25
CA ARG A 68 4.32 -6.73 7.47
C ARG A 68 3.33 -6.28 8.54
N GLU A 69 2.19 -5.73 8.13
CA GLU A 69 1.20 -5.17 9.04
C GLU A 69 -0.20 -5.25 8.43
N LEU A 70 -1.22 -5.33 9.29
CA LEU A 70 -2.62 -5.18 8.92
C LEU A 70 -3.24 -4.02 9.67
N ARG A 71 -3.92 -3.13 8.94
CA ARG A 71 -4.73 -2.05 9.51
C ARG A 71 -6.18 -2.25 9.18
N LEU A 72 -7.04 -2.12 10.19
CA LEU A 72 -8.48 -2.16 10.00
C LEU A 72 -9.01 -0.76 9.71
N SER A 73 -9.66 -0.58 8.57
CA SER A 73 -10.39 0.63 8.22
C SER A 73 -11.88 0.35 8.33
N ALA A 74 -12.37 0.19 9.58
CA ALA A 74 -13.74 -0.25 9.86
C ALA A 74 -14.81 0.67 9.24
N GLY A 75 -14.61 1.99 9.30
CA GLY A 75 -15.56 2.95 8.71
C GLY A 75 -15.62 2.93 7.18
N ALA A 76 -14.56 2.45 6.52
CA ALA A 76 -14.51 2.28 5.07
C ALA A 76 -14.71 0.81 4.63
N GLU A 77 -14.94 -0.08 5.60
CA GLU A 77 -15.24 -1.50 5.40
C GLU A 77 -14.15 -2.28 4.64
N PHE A 78 -12.86 -2.04 4.92
CA PHE A 78 -11.78 -2.89 4.39
C PHE A 78 -10.61 -3.08 5.36
N VAL A 79 -9.81 -4.11 5.09
CA VAL A 79 -8.54 -4.38 5.80
C VAL A 79 -7.36 -4.05 4.90
N VAL A 80 -6.49 -3.15 5.33
CA VAL A 80 -5.25 -2.79 4.62
C VAL A 80 -4.14 -3.75 4.97
N ALA A 81 -3.61 -4.46 3.97
CA ALA A 81 -2.42 -5.30 4.09
C ALA A 81 -1.19 -4.54 3.58
N ILE A 82 -0.27 -4.23 4.49
CA ILE A 82 0.94 -3.46 4.20
C ILE A 82 2.07 -4.43 3.85
N CYS A 83 2.57 -4.33 2.62
CA CYS A 83 3.58 -5.23 2.06
C CYS A 83 4.98 -4.61 1.94
N GLY A 84 5.13 -3.33 2.25
CA GLY A 84 6.40 -2.61 2.18
C GLY A 84 6.33 -1.31 2.97
N ASP A 85 7.32 -0.45 2.79
CA ASP A 85 7.30 0.88 3.41
C ASP A 85 6.39 1.79 2.60
N ILE A 86 5.26 2.18 3.19
CA ILE A 86 4.26 3.04 2.56
C ILE A 86 4.40 4.44 3.15
N MET A 87 4.71 5.41 2.29
CA MET A 87 4.83 6.81 2.68
C MET A 87 3.44 7.42 2.91
N THR A 88 3.06 7.62 4.17
CA THR A 88 1.80 8.27 4.55
C THR A 88 1.93 9.79 4.72
N MET A 89 3.16 10.30 4.75
CA MET A 89 3.46 11.73 4.92
C MET A 89 4.65 12.10 4.02
N PRO A 90 4.41 12.69 2.84
CA PRO A 90 5.49 13.13 1.96
C PRO A 90 6.22 14.35 2.54
N GLY A 91 7.54 14.36 2.42
CA GLY A 91 8.39 15.51 2.77
C GLY A 91 8.50 16.53 1.62
N LEU A 92 8.98 17.73 1.93
CA LEU A 92 9.32 18.73 0.91
C LEU A 92 10.66 18.39 0.22
N PRO A 93 10.81 18.69 -1.07
CA PRO A 93 12.08 18.54 -1.77
C PRO A 93 13.09 19.61 -1.32
N LYS A 94 14.36 19.44 -1.70
CA LYS A 94 15.46 20.39 -1.38
C LYS A 94 15.13 21.84 -1.74
N VAL A 95 14.44 22.06 -2.86
CA VAL A 95 13.91 23.36 -3.29
C VAL A 95 12.40 23.22 -3.42
N PRO A 96 11.62 23.65 -2.41
CA PRO A 96 10.16 23.57 -2.44
C PRO A 96 9.58 24.46 -3.54
N ALA A 97 8.53 23.99 -4.21
CA ALA A 97 7.77 24.81 -5.16
C ALA A 97 7.23 26.10 -4.52
N ALA A 98 6.97 26.07 -3.20
CA ALA A 98 6.56 27.22 -2.40
C ALA A 98 7.48 28.45 -2.55
N ASN A 99 8.77 28.27 -2.84
CA ASN A 99 9.69 29.40 -3.06
C ASN A 99 9.35 30.23 -4.31
N ASN A 100 8.63 29.63 -5.27
CA ASN A 100 8.24 30.26 -6.52
C ASN A 100 6.75 30.64 -6.56
N ILE A 101 5.97 30.32 -5.51
CA ILE A 101 4.55 30.65 -5.45
C ILE A 101 4.40 32.12 -5.02
N GLU A 102 3.78 32.92 -5.87
CA GLU A 102 3.56 34.35 -5.61
C GLU A 102 2.23 34.85 -6.18
N VAL A 103 1.80 36.02 -5.72
CA VAL A 103 0.64 36.75 -6.25
C VAL A 103 1.15 37.91 -7.11
N ALA A 104 0.89 37.83 -8.41
CA ALA A 104 1.25 38.86 -9.36
C ALA A 104 0.46 40.17 -9.13
N PRO A 105 0.91 41.31 -9.66
CA PRO A 105 0.24 42.61 -9.48
C PRO A 105 -1.22 42.67 -9.97
N ASP A 106 -1.60 41.79 -10.90
CA ASP A 106 -2.97 41.65 -11.41
C ASP A 106 -3.83 40.65 -10.60
N GLY A 107 -3.31 40.18 -9.46
CA GLY A 107 -3.97 39.24 -8.57
C GLY A 107 -3.89 37.77 -9.00
N ARG A 108 -3.20 37.43 -10.10
CA ARG A 108 -3.01 36.04 -10.52
C ARG A 108 -1.94 35.33 -9.70
N ILE A 109 -2.12 34.04 -9.45
CA ILE A 109 -1.12 33.19 -8.80
C ILE A 109 -0.13 32.69 -9.85
N ALA A 110 1.17 32.87 -9.61
CA ALA A 110 2.25 32.31 -10.41
C ALA A 110 2.99 31.19 -9.66
N GLY A 111 3.66 30.28 -10.39
CA GLY A 111 4.53 29.24 -9.83
C GLY A 111 3.83 28.04 -9.18
N LEU A 112 2.50 27.91 -9.33
CA LEU A 112 1.72 26.79 -8.78
C LEU A 112 1.72 25.55 -9.70
N PHE A 113 1.94 25.74 -11.00
CA PHE A 113 1.97 24.72 -12.04
C PHE A 113 3.03 25.07 -13.09
#